data_AF-A0A8H6M490-F1
#
_entry.id   AF-A0A8H6M490-F1
#
_cell.length_a   1.000
_cell.length_b   1.000
_cell.length_c   1.000
_cell.angle_alpha   90.00
_cell.angle_beta   90.00
_cell.angle_gamma   90.00
#
_symmetry.space_group_name_H-M   'P 1'
#
loop_
_entity.id
_entity.type
_entity.pdbx_description
1 polymer ?
#
loop_
_entity_poly.entity_id
_entity_poly.type
_entity_poly.pdbx_seq_one_letter_code
_entity_poly.pdbx_strand_id
1 'polypeptide(L)'
;MANHGYIPRDGKALSGWQIVRGLVNCYGLTTPFSIFLSYTTFLLLKKLGRRIDLYEIGEHGVVEHDASLVHRNTGTGEKYAPIDIDKDLLAKFVKEARTEVEVEVEVDGKKELETLNLLTIADVGRARVRREKESPPLDAKHAEIARGEVAIILGVWETKTKDVTGTRMDWLERWLGEERLPDGWKPARAVGMFETVRRAKAIRAATEAVRAAEAAKTD
;
A
#
# COMPACT_ATOMS: atom_id res chain seq x y z
N MET A 1 -8.67 -8.67 1.64
CA MET A 1 -8.59 -10.13 1.95
C MET A 1 -9.89 -10.67 2.57
N ALA A 2 -10.38 -10.10 3.69
CA ALA A 2 -11.61 -10.56 4.35
C ALA A 2 -12.84 -10.50 3.44
N ASN A 3 -13.02 -9.38 2.72
CA ASN A 3 -14.11 -9.17 1.74
C ASN A 3 -14.18 -10.27 0.65
N HIS A 4 -13.08 -10.96 0.38
CA HIS A 4 -12.98 -12.01 -0.62
C HIS A 4 -12.84 -13.42 -0.01
N GLY A 5 -12.86 -13.55 1.32
CA GLY A 5 -12.81 -14.85 2.01
C GLY A 5 -11.43 -15.52 2.07
N TYR A 6 -10.35 -14.79 1.77
CA TYR A 6 -8.98 -15.30 1.95
C TYR A 6 -8.58 -15.43 3.43
N ILE A 7 -9.27 -14.68 4.29
CA ILE A 7 -9.30 -14.79 5.75
C ILE A 7 -10.77 -14.75 6.19
N PRO A 8 -11.12 -15.14 7.44
CA PRO A 8 -12.46 -14.97 8.00
C PRO A 8 -13.10 -13.62 7.64
N ARG A 9 -14.32 -13.70 7.08
CA ARG A 9 -15.05 -12.53 6.52
C ARG A 9 -15.47 -11.53 7.59
N ASP A 10 -15.68 -11.99 8.81
CA ASP A 10 -15.98 -11.14 9.96
C ASP A 10 -14.74 -10.42 10.50
N GLY A 11 -13.54 -10.76 10.00
CA GLY A 11 -12.29 -10.17 10.45
C GLY A 11 -11.91 -10.53 11.89
N LYS A 12 -12.53 -11.56 12.48
CA LYS A 12 -12.36 -11.90 13.89
C LYS A 12 -11.51 -13.14 14.11
N ALA A 13 -10.93 -13.21 15.30
CA ALA A 13 -10.22 -14.37 15.83
C ALA A 13 -9.18 -14.95 14.86
N LEU A 14 -8.41 -14.08 14.18
CA LEU A 14 -7.38 -14.45 13.21
C LEU A 14 -6.13 -14.97 13.92
N SER A 15 -5.64 -16.13 13.49
CA SER A 15 -4.27 -16.54 13.81
C SER A 15 -3.27 -15.92 12.84
N GLY A 16 -2.00 -15.81 13.25
CA GLY A 16 -0.93 -15.35 12.37
C GLY A 16 -0.86 -16.17 11.08
N TRP A 17 -1.00 -17.50 11.18
CA TRP A 17 -1.00 -18.36 10.00
C TRP A 17 -2.18 -18.14 9.03
N GLN A 18 -3.36 -17.75 9.52
CA GLN A 18 -4.48 -17.36 8.66
C GLN A 18 -4.12 -16.11 7.84
N ILE A 19 -3.47 -15.12 8.46
CA ILE A 19 -2.98 -13.92 7.77
C ILE A 19 -1.89 -14.28 6.77
N VAL A 20 -0.93 -15.16 7.14
CA VAL A 20 0.10 -15.66 6.20
C VAL A 20 -0.53 -16.27 4.95
N ARG A 21 -1.47 -17.21 5.12
CA ARG A 21 -2.18 -17.82 3.98
C ARG A 21 -2.97 -16.79 3.17
N GLY A 22 -3.60 -15.83 3.84
CA GLY A 22 -4.30 -14.73 3.19
C GLY A 22 -3.38 -13.92 2.28
N LEU A 23 -2.22 -13.48 2.80
CA LEU A 23 -1.24 -12.68 2.05
C LEU A 23 -0.68 -13.45 0.83
N VAL A 24 -0.36 -14.73 1.01
CA VAL A 24 0.15 -15.60 -0.07
C VAL A 24 -0.93 -15.80 -1.14
N ASN A 25 -2.14 -16.23 -0.74
CA ASN A 25 -3.18 -16.63 -1.69
C ASN A 25 -3.90 -15.43 -2.34
N CYS A 26 -4.05 -14.33 -1.61
CA CYS A 26 -4.71 -13.13 -2.12
C CYS A 26 -3.78 -12.30 -2.99
N TYR A 27 -2.53 -12.08 -2.53
CA TYR A 27 -1.64 -11.08 -3.14
C TYR A 27 -0.35 -11.66 -3.74
N GLY A 28 -0.14 -12.98 -3.65
CA GLY A 28 1.07 -13.61 -4.19
C GLY A 28 2.33 -13.22 -3.41
N LEU A 29 2.24 -12.82 -2.15
CA LEU A 29 3.44 -12.60 -1.34
C LEU A 29 4.16 -13.94 -1.13
N THR A 30 5.50 -13.91 -1.05
CA THR A 30 6.24 -15.12 -0.71
C THR A 30 5.92 -15.55 0.72
N THR A 31 5.92 -16.86 0.97
CA THR A 31 5.66 -17.40 2.32
C THR A 31 6.60 -16.84 3.39
N PRO A 32 7.94 -16.76 3.18
CA PRO A 32 8.83 -16.19 4.19
C PRO A 32 8.50 -14.73 4.51
N PHE A 33 8.15 -13.95 3.48
CA PHE A 33 7.81 -12.55 3.67
C PHE A 33 6.47 -12.38 4.39
N SER A 34 5.48 -13.20 4.04
CA SER A 34 4.18 -13.23 4.70
C SER A 34 4.29 -13.64 6.18
N ILE A 35 5.15 -14.61 6.50
CA ILE A 35 5.48 -14.98 7.89
C ILE A 35 6.08 -13.79 8.63
N PHE A 36 7.06 -13.11 8.03
CA PHE A 36 7.66 -11.93 8.63
C PHE A 36 6.63 -10.83 8.94
N LEU A 37 5.79 -10.46 7.97
CA LEU A 37 4.78 -9.40 8.16
C LEU A 37 3.78 -9.78 9.25
N SER A 38 3.28 -11.01 9.19
CA SER A 38 2.25 -11.48 10.13
C SER A 38 2.79 -11.60 11.56
N TYR A 39 3.89 -12.34 11.77
CA TYR A 39 4.37 -12.61 13.12
C TYR A 39 5.07 -11.40 13.76
N THR A 40 5.68 -10.51 12.96
CA THR A 40 6.16 -9.22 13.48
C THR A 40 4.99 -8.37 13.99
N THR A 41 3.87 -8.31 13.27
CA THR A 41 2.66 -7.61 13.73
C THR A 41 2.14 -8.20 15.04
N PHE A 42 2.07 -9.52 15.18
CA PHE A 42 1.62 -10.18 16.41
C PHE A 42 2.58 -9.93 17.58
N LEU A 43 3.89 -9.89 17.32
CA LEU A 43 4.91 -9.54 18.31
C LEU A 43 4.71 -8.09 18.79
N LEU A 44 4.57 -7.14 17.87
CA LEU A 44 4.40 -5.72 18.20
C LEU A 44 3.11 -5.45 18.98
N LEU A 45 2.01 -6.15 18.64
CA LEU A 45 0.76 -6.11 19.40
C LEU A 45 0.82 -6.83 20.75
N LYS A 46 1.93 -7.53 21.07
CA LYS A 46 2.06 -8.41 22.26
C LYS A 46 0.99 -9.51 22.29
N LYS A 47 0.67 -10.06 21.11
CA LYS A 47 -0.36 -11.09 20.89
C LYS A 47 0.20 -12.39 20.29
N LEU A 48 1.49 -12.68 20.43
CA LEU A 48 2.05 -13.97 20.01
C LEU A 48 1.31 -15.14 20.66
N GLY A 49 0.98 -16.16 19.85
CA GLY A 49 0.20 -17.33 20.28
C GLY A 49 -1.29 -17.04 20.53
N ARG A 50 -1.75 -15.80 20.42
CA ARG A 50 -3.16 -15.40 20.55
C ARG A 50 -3.80 -15.23 19.17
N ARG A 51 -5.12 -15.12 19.16
CA ARG A 51 -5.89 -14.67 18.01
C ARG A 51 -6.17 -13.17 18.16
N ILE A 52 -6.24 -12.47 17.04
CA ILE A 52 -6.57 -11.04 16.99
C ILE A 52 -7.75 -10.79 16.07
N ASP A 53 -8.50 -9.72 16.32
CA ASP A 53 -9.43 -9.14 15.35
C ASP A 53 -8.68 -8.14 14.46
N LEU A 54 -9.09 -7.98 13.19
CA LEU A 54 -8.41 -7.08 12.24
C LEU A 54 -8.31 -5.65 12.76
N TYR A 55 -9.34 -5.18 13.48
CA TYR A 55 -9.36 -3.85 14.06
C TYR A 55 -8.18 -3.61 15.02
N GLU A 56 -7.66 -4.66 15.66
CA GLU A 56 -6.54 -4.52 16.61
C GLU A 56 -5.24 -4.10 15.92
N ILE A 57 -5.09 -4.34 14.61
CA ILE A 57 -3.93 -3.89 13.82
C ILE A 57 -3.90 -2.35 13.74
N GLY A 58 -5.07 -1.71 13.86
CA GLY A 58 -5.22 -0.25 13.88
C GLY A 58 -4.80 0.41 15.20
N GLU A 59 -4.17 -0.31 16.14
CA GLU A 59 -3.66 0.29 17.39
C GLU A 59 -2.53 1.29 17.09
N HIS A 60 -2.75 2.54 17.48
CA HIS A 60 -1.89 3.65 17.09
C HIS A 60 -0.48 3.58 17.68
N GLY A 61 0.51 3.85 16.82
CA GLY A 61 1.94 3.84 17.18
C GLY A 61 2.55 2.44 17.28
N VAL A 62 1.79 1.39 16.93
CA VAL A 62 2.28 0.01 16.89
C VAL A 62 2.74 -0.34 15.47
N VAL A 63 1.78 -0.61 14.58
CA VAL A 63 1.99 -0.74 13.13
C VAL A 63 1.30 0.40 12.43
N GLU A 64 0.04 0.69 12.83
CA GLU A 64 -0.67 1.90 12.42
C GLU A 64 0.11 3.15 12.80
N HIS A 65 0.12 4.12 11.88
CA HIS A 65 0.79 5.39 12.03
C HIS A 65 0.09 6.51 11.25
N ASP A 66 0.38 7.72 11.68
CA ASP A 66 0.02 8.96 11.01
C ASP A 66 0.53 9.05 9.56
N ALA A 67 0.04 10.02 8.80
CA ALA A 67 0.41 10.22 7.39
C ALA A 67 0.15 8.98 6.49
N SER A 68 -0.87 8.18 6.83
CA SER A 68 -1.40 7.13 5.98
C SER A 68 -1.96 7.68 4.67
N LEU A 69 -1.80 6.97 3.54
CA LEU A 69 -2.16 7.49 2.21
C LEU A 69 -3.65 7.84 2.06
N VAL A 70 -4.53 7.02 2.64
CA VAL A 70 -5.99 7.12 2.45
C VAL A 70 -6.78 7.03 3.76
N HIS A 71 -6.10 7.03 4.91
CA HIS A 71 -6.73 7.08 6.23
C HIS A 71 -6.35 8.38 6.94
N ARG A 72 -7.29 8.91 7.70
CA ARG A 72 -7.02 10.03 8.61
C ARG A 72 -6.10 9.58 9.74
N ASN A 73 -5.36 10.55 10.28
CA ASN A 73 -4.55 10.32 11.48
C ASN A 73 -5.45 9.94 12.66
N THR A 74 -4.88 9.21 13.61
CA THR A 74 -5.57 8.85 14.85
C THR A 74 -5.89 10.12 15.64
N GLY A 75 -7.13 10.22 16.12
CA GLY A 75 -7.58 11.37 16.91
C GLY A 75 -6.82 11.48 18.23
N THR A 76 -6.71 12.70 18.76
CA THR A 76 -6.05 12.91 20.06
C THR A 76 -6.77 12.12 21.16
N GLY A 77 -6.03 11.25 21.87
CA GLY A 77 -6.55 10.42 22.94
C GLY A 77 -7.22 9.12 22.48
N GLU A 78 -7.38 8.92 21.17
CA GLU A 78 -7.90 7.68 20.62
C GLU A 78 -6.83 6.59 20.57
N LYS A 79 -7.23 5.36 20.88
CA LYS A 79 -6.33 4.20 20.84
C LYS A 79 -6.18 3.62 19.43
N TYR A 80 -7.23 3.71 18.62
CA TYR A 80 -7.32 3.08 17.30
C TYR A 80 -7.59 4.14 16.23
N ALA A 81 -6.98 3.96 15.06
CA ALA A 81 -7.22 4.84 13.92
C ALA A 81 -8.65 4.69 13.36
N PRO A 82 -9.18 5.75 12.72
CA PRO A 82 -10.35 5.63 11.86
C PRO A 82 -10.11 4.60 10.75
N ILE A 83 -11.08 3.69 10.57
CA ILE A 83 -10.99 2.60 9.58
C ILE A 83 -11.60 2.98 8.21
N ASP A 84 -12.34 4.09 8.15
CA ASP A 84 -12.98 4.52 6.91
C ASP A 84 -11.94 5.06 5.92
N ILE A 85 -12.12 4.71 4.64
CA ILE A 85 -11.35 5.30 3.55
C ILE A 85 -11.75 6.76 3.39
N ASP A 86 -10.79 7.66 3.60
CA ASP A 86 -11.00 9.08 3.38
C ASP A 86 -10.96 9.37 1.87
N LYS A 87 -12.14 9.71 1.33
CA LYS A 87 -12.35 9.96 -0.10
C LYS A 87 -11.51 11.14 -0.61
N ASP A 88 -11.26 12.16 0.22
CA ASP A 88 -10.47 13.32 -0.18
C ASP A 88 -8.98 12.95 -0.26
N LEU A 89 -8.47 12.18 0.70
CA LEU A 89 -7.11 11.65 0.67
C LEU A 89 -6.89 10.71 -0.51
N LEU A 90 -7.85 9.81 -0.79
CA LEU A 90 -7.82 8.94 -1.96
C LEU A 90 -7.79 9.77 -3.25
N ALA A 91 -8.70 10.73 -3.41
CA ALA A 91 -8.74 11.58 -4.62
C ALA A 91 -7.45 12.38 -4.81
N LYS A 92 -6.84 12.90 -3.72
CA LYS A 92 -5.53 13.55 -3.79
C LYS A 92 -4.42 12.56 -4.15
N PHE A 93 -4.48 11.30 -3.72
CA PHE A 93 -3.50 10.28 -4.05
C PHE A 93 -3.59 9.84 -5.51
N VAL A 94 -4.79 9.63 -6.04
CA VAL A 94 -5.03 9.32 -7.46
C VAL A 94 -4.42 10.39 -8.37
N LYS A 95 -4.57 11.67 -8.02
CA LYS A 95 -3.99 12.81 -8.77
C LYS A 95 -2.45 12.85 -8.77
N GLU A 96 -1.77 12.06 -7.95
CA GLU A 96 -0.31 11.99 -7.96
C GLU A 96 0.24 11.12 -9.09
N ALA A 97 -0.54 10.15 -9.59
CA ALA A 97 -0.19 9.37 -10.76
C ALA A 97 -0.27 10.26 -12.01
N ARG A 98 0.89 10.64 -12.55
CA ARG A 98 1.00 11.62 -13.66
C ARG A 98 1.63 11.03 -14.92
N THR A 99 1.91 9.73 -14.91
CA THR A 99 2.58 9.07 -16.02
C THR A 99 1.54 8.34 -16.86
N GLU A 100 1.19 8.94 -18.00
CA GLU A 100 0.28 8.34 -18.97
C GLU A 100 1.06 7.38 -19.89
N VAL A 101 0.47 6.21 -20.17
CA VAL A 101 1.00 5.21 -21.10
C VAL A 101 -0.14 4.63 -21.92
N GLU A 102 0.16 4.22 -23.16
CA GLU A 102 -0.74 3.38 -23.94
C GLU A 102 -0.34 1.91 -23.80
N VAL A 103 -1.31 1.05 -23.50
CA VAL A 103 -1.12 -0.40 -23.47
C VAL A 103 -2.08 -1.09 -24.42
N GLU A 104 -1.62 -2.18 -25.03
CA GLU A 104 -2.51 -3.05 -25.80
C GLU A 104 -3.31 -3.93 -24.83
N VAL A 105 -4.63 -3.89 -24.96
CA VAL A 105 -5.57 -4.76 -24.24
C VAL A 105 -6.37 -5.60 -25.23
N GLU A 106 -6.84 -6.75 -24.78
CA GLU A 106 -7.75 -7.58 -25.56
C GLU A 106 -9.18 -7.42 -25.01
N VAL A 107 -10.08 -6.87 -25.83
CA VAL A 107 -11.49 -6.71 -25.53
C VAL A 107 -12.29 -7.46 -26.58
N ASP A 108 -13.08 -8.45 -26.15
CA ASP A 108 -13.88 -9.30 -27.04
C ASP A 108 -13.09 -9.93 -28.21
N GLY A 109 -11.84 -10.35 -27.94
CA GLY A 109 -10.95 -10.96 -28.94
C GLY A 109 -10.32 -9.96 -29.92
N LYS A 110 -10.47 -8.66 -29.70
CA LYS A 110 -9.84 -7.59 -30.48
C LYS A 110 -8.78 -6.88 -29.66
N LYS A 111 -7.65 -6.59 -30.29
CA LYS A 111 -6.57 -5.76 -29.73
C LYS A 111 -6.96 -4.29 -29.83
N GLU A 112 -7.03 -3.62 -28.70
CA GLU A 112 -7.34 -2.20 -28.57
C GLU A 112 -6.23 -1.50 -27.77
N LEU A 113 -6.04 -0.21 -27.99
CA LEU A 113 -5.14 0.61 -27.18
C LEU A 113 -5.94 1.25 -26.04
N GLU A 114 -5.49 1.04 -24.81
CA GLU A 114 -6.04 1.67 -23.61
C GLU A 114 -5.01 2.66 -23.06
N THR A 115 -5.45 3.90 -22.83
CA THR A 115 -4.65 4.92 -22.14
C THR A 115 -4.77 4.74 -20.63
N LEU A 116 -3.63 4.59 -19.95
CA LEU A 116 -3.54 4.33 -18.52
C LEU A 116 -2.71 5.38 -17.80
N ASN A 117 -3.12 5.72 -16.58
CA ASN A 117 -2.26 6.43 -15.64
C ASN A 117 -1.55 5.41 -14.74
N LEU A 118 -0.22 5.43 -14.78
CA LEU A 118 0.61 4.64 -13.88
C LEU A 118 1.10 5.50 -12.72
N LEU A 119 0.95 4.97 -11.51
CA LEU A 119 1.61 5.46 -10.31
C LEU A 119 3.06 4.95 -10.29
N THR A 120 4.01 5.84 -10.53
CA THR A 120 5.45 5.53 -10.51
C THR A 120 6.08 5.77 -9.13
N ILE A 121 7.33 5.34 -8.94
CA ILE A 121 8.08 5.63 -7.70
C ILE A 121 8.25 7.15 -7.47
N ALA A 122 8.43 7.92 -8.54
CA ALA A 122 8.53 9.38 -8.46
C ALA A 122 7.21 9.99 -7.97
N ASP A 123 6.09 9.45 -8.44
CA ASP A 123 4.74 9.86 -8.04
C ASP A 123 4.48 9.54 -6.56
N VAL A 124 4.87 8.34 -6.11
CA VAL A 124 4.84 7.97 -4.69
C VAL A 124 5.67 8.93 -3.85
N GLY A 125 6.87 9.31 -4.31
CA GLY A 125 7.71 10.30 -3.60
C GLY A 125 6.96 11.61 -3.33
N ARG A 126 6.23 12.13 -4.33
CA ARG A 126 5.39 13.32 -4.17
C ARG A 126 4.21 13.09 -3.22
N ALA A 127 3.51 11.96 -3.37
CA ALA A 127 2.41 11.59 -2.50
C ALA A 127 2.83 11.53 -1.02
N ARG A 128 4.02 10.97 -0.75
CA ARG A 128 4.60 10.90 0.60
C ARG A 128 4.93 12.28 1.15
N VAL A 129 5.62 13.12 0.38
CA VAL A 129 5.94 14.50 0.81
C VAL A 129 4.67 15.29 1.10
N ARG A 130 3.67 15.22 0.21
CA ARG A 130 2.37 15.86 0.42
C ARG A 130 1.73 15.38 1.73
N ARG A 131 1.62 14.07 1.91
CA ARG A 131 0.89 13.51 3.05
C ARG A 131 1.57 13.79 4.38
N GLU A 132 2.90 13.76 4.40
CA GLU A 132 3.71 14.06 5.60
C GLU A 132 3.67 15.55 5.98
N LYS A 133 3.41 16.48 5.04
CA LYS A 133 3.15 17.90 5.35
C LYS A 133 1.79 18.13 6.00
N GLU A 134 0.83 17.25 5.73
CA GLU A 134 -0.54 17.30 6.27
C GLU A 134 -0.66 16.55 7.61
N SER A 135 0.45 16.26 8.28
CA SER A 135 0.52 15.36 9.43
C SER A 135 1.63 15.78 10.41
N PRO A 136 1.55 15.42 11.71
CA PRO A 136 2.73 15.43 12.57
C PRO A 136 3.89 14.62 11.97
N PRO A 137 5.14 14.98 12.29
CA PRO A 137 6.31 14.26 11.81
C PRO A 137 6.31 12.79 12.24
N LEU A 138 6.62 11.90 11.28
CA LEU A 138 6.83 10.49 11.57
C LEU A 138 8.21 10.27 12.19
N ASP A 139 8.28 9.38 13.18
CA ASP A 139 9.56 8.83 13.62
C ASP A 139 10.18 7.91 12.55
N ALA A 140 11.45 7.56 12.73
CA ALA A 140 12.19 6.76 11.75
C ALA A 140 11.59 5.36 11.52
N LYS A 141 11.01 4.74 12.54
CA LYS A 141 10.39 3.40 12.44
C LYS A 141 9.12 3.49 11.61
N HIS A 142 8.21 4.39 11.95
CA HIS A 142 6.94 4.54 11.23
C HIS A 142 7.16 5.09 9.82
N ALA A 143 8.15 5.97 9.60
CA ALA A 143 8.53 6.36 8.25
C ALA A 143 9.00 5.17 7.39
N GLU A 144 9.68 4.17 7.98
CA GLU A 144 10.06 2.94 7.25
C GLU A 144 8.86 2.03 6.97
N ILE A 145 7.96 1.84 7.93
CA ILE A 145 6.70 1.10 7.73
C ILE A 145 5.93 1.72 6.57
N ALA A 146 5.73 3.04 6.62
CA ALA A 146 4.96 3.79 5.65
C ALA A 146 5.54 3.72 4.22
N ARG A 147 6.87 3.63 4.08
CA ARG A 147 7.52 3.36 2.78
C ARG A 147 7.35 1.90 2.35
N GLY A 148 7.49 0.97 3.29
CA GLY A 148 7.33 -0.47 3.07
C GLY A 148 5.94 -0.84 2.57
N GLU A 149 4.89 -0.25 3.14
CA GLU A 149 3.50 -0.45 2.71
C GLU A 149 3.30 -0.13 1.22
N VAL A 150 3.74 1.05 0.80
CA VAL A 150 3.60 1.47 -0.61
C VAL A 150 4.52 0.67 -1.52
N ALA A 151 5.70 0.26 -1.04
CA ALA A 151 6.58 -0.65 -1.78
C ALA A 151 5.94 -2.02 -2.04
N ILE A 152 5.17 -2.55 -1.07
CA ILE A 152 4.38 -3.79 -1.26
C ILE A 152 3.27 -3.54 -2.28
N ILE A 153 2.53 -2.43 -2.17
CA ILE A 153 1.48 -2.06 -3.14
C ILE A 153 2.04 -2.03 -4.57
N LEU A 154 3.14 -1.29 -4.80
CA LEU A 154 3.79 -1.27 -6.12
C LEU A 154 4.29 -2.65 -6.56
N GLY A 155 4.67 -3.51 -5.62
CA GLY A 155 5.04 -4.90 -5.90
C GLY A 155 3.84 -5.78 -6.33
N VAL A 156 2.71 -5.66 -5.66
CA VAL A 156 1.51 -6.46 -5.95
C VAL A 156 0.89 -6.04 -7.28
N TRP A 157 0.83 -4.74 -7.54
CA TRP A 157 0.10 -4.15 -8.67
C TRP A 157 1.00 -3.65 -9.80
N GLU A 158 2.20 -4.19 -9.94
CA GLU A 158 3.13 -3.70 -10.97
C GLU A 158 2.61 -3.98 -12.38
N THR A 159 2.65 -2.92 -13.17
CA THR A 159 2.46 -2.91 -14.60
C THR A 159 3.77 -2.45 -15.23
N LYS A 160 4.32 -3.28 -16.11
CA LYS A 160 5.57 -2.98 -16.82
C LYS A 160 5.26 -2.81 -18.30
N THR A 161 5.49 -1.60 -18.79
CA THR A 161 5.55 -1.30 -20.22
C THR A 161 7.00 -1.36 -20.70
N LYS A 162 7.23 -1.05 -21.97
CA LYS A 162 8.58 -0.97 -22.53
C LYS A 162 9.44 0.07 -21.80
N ASP A 163 8.86 1.23 -21.49
CA ASP A 163 9.60 2.41 -21.05
C ASP A 163 9.30 2.80 -19.59
N VAL A 164 8.16 2.37 -19.05
CA VAL A 164 7.67 2.76 -17.71
C VAL A 164 7.31 1.52 -16.89
N THR A 165 7.71 1.54 -15.61
CA THR A 165 7.21 0.60 -14.58
C THR A 165 6.46 1.39 -13.52
N GLY A 166 5.24 0.97 -13.21
CA GLY A 166 4.39 1.60 -12.19
C GLY A 166 3.21 0.72 -11.83
N THR A 167 2.17 1.31 -11.27
CA THR A 167 0.92 0.61 -10.92
C THR A 167 -0.26 1.28 -11.61
N ARG A 168 -1.13 0.47 -12.22
CA ARG A 168 -2.42 0.90 -12.78
C ARG A 168 -3.26 1.65 -11.73
N MET A 169 -3.44 2.95 -11.92
CA MET A 169 -4.10 3.80 -10.92
C MET A 169 -5.60 3.53 -10.82
N ASP A 170 -6.26 3.18 -11.92
CA ASP A 170 -7.67 2.73 -11.94
C ASP A 170 -7.90 1.52 -11.03
N TRP A 171 -7.01 0.52 -11.11
CA TRP A 171 -7.07 -0.66 -10.24
C TRP A 171 -6.77 -0.34 -8.79
N LEU A 172 -5.76 0.50 -8.56
CA LEU A 172 -5.36 0.87 -7.21
C LEU A 172 -6.40 1.76 -6.52
N GLU A 173 -7.07 2.64 -7.26
CA GLU A 173 -8.20 3.45 -6.78
C GLU A 173 -9.36 2.56 -6.35
N ARG A 174 -9.74 1.58 -7.18
CA ARG A 174 -10.80 0.62 -6.83
C ARG A 174 -10.40 -0.22 -5.62
N TRP A 175 -9.17 -0.73 -5.57
CA TRP A 175 -8.70 -1.57 -4.47
C TRP A 175 -8.64 -0.82 -3.14
N LEU A 176 -8.16 0.43 -3.12
CA LEU A 176 -8.14 1.26 -1.92
C LEU A 176 -9.55 1.74 -1.55
N GLY A 177 -10.31 2.24 -2.52
CA GLY A 177 -11.60 2.91 -2.29
C GLY A 177 -12.75 1.96 -1.95
N GLU A 178 -12.79 0.78 -2.55
CA GLU A 178 -13.85 -0.21 -2.34
C GLU A 178 -13.38 -1.38 -1.46
N GLU A 179 -12.11 -1.40 -1.06
CA GLU A 179 -11.47 -2.56 -0.41
C GLU A 179 -11.72 -3.89 -1.16
N ARG A 180 -11.76 -3.80 -2.50
CA ARG A 180 -12.15 -4.87 -3.42
C ARG A 180 -11.10 -5.10 -4.49
N LEU A 181 -10.76 -6.36 -4.75
CA LEU A 181 -9.86 -6.70 -5.86
C LEU A 181 -10.49 -6.31 -7.21
N PRO A 182 -9.73 -5.76 -8.17
CA PRO A 182 -10.21 -5.56 -9.53
C PRO A 182 -10.73 -6.87 -10.13
N ASP A 183 -11.78 -6.78 -10.94
CA ASP A 183 -12.42 -7.98 -11.50
C ASP A 183 -11.44 -8.76 -12.41
N GLY A 184 -11.40 -10.09 -12.24
CA GLY A 184 -10.49 -10.96 -12.98
C GLY A 184 -9.02 -10.89 -12.55
N TRP A 185 -8.66 -9.99 -11.63
CA TRP A 185 -7.29 -9.89 -11.16
C TRP A 185 -6.87 -11.11 -10.32
N LYS A 186 -5.65 -11.57 -10.56
CA LYS A 186 -4.97 -12.60 -9.76
C LYS A 186 -3.47 -12.28 -9.69
N PRO A 187 -2.77 -12.67 -8.61
CA PRO A 187 -1.34 -12.48 -8.53
C PRO A 187 -0.64 -13.23 -9.67
N ALA A 188 0.08 -12.49 -10.52
CA ALA A 188 0.84 -13.04 -11.64
C ALA A 188 2.31 -13.33 -11.29
N ARG A 189 2.75 -12.93 -10.09
CA ARG A 189 4.15 -13.05 -9.64
C ARG A 189 4.26 -13.11 -8.13
N ALA A 190 5.41 -13.57 -7.65
CA ALA A 190 5.72 -13.58 -6.23
C ALA A 190 6.30 -12.24 -5.77
N VAL A 191 5.75 -11.66 -4.69
CA VAL A 191 6.28 -10.43 -4.06
C VAL A 191 7.05 -10.79 -2.80
N GLY A 192 8.35 -10.50 -2.78
CA GLY A 192 9.26 -10.87 -1.70
C GLY A 192 9.87 -9.70 -0.95
N MET A 193 10.51 -10.00 0.18
CA MET A 193 11.18 -9.03 1.05
C MET A 193 12.25 -8.21 0.33
N PHE A 194 13.20 -8.85 -0.35
CA PHE A 194 14.33 -8.15 -1.00
C PHE A 194 13.87 -7.11 -2.02
N GLU A 195 12.89 -7.50 -2.82
CA GLU A 195 12.27 -6.66 -3.84
C GLU A 195 11.49 -5.49 -3.23
N THR A 196 10.83 -5.72 -2.10
CA THR A 196 10.14 -4.68 -1.33
C THR A 196 11.14 -3.68 -0.74
N VAL A 197 12.23 -4.16 -0.13
CA VAL A 197 13.29 -3.30 0.44
C VAL A 197 13.95 -2.43 -0.66
N ARG A 198 14.20 -2.99 -1.84
CA ARG A 198 14.74 -2.23 -2.97
C ARG A 198 13.79 -1.11 -3.39
N ARG A 199 12.49 -1.40 -3.50
CA ARG A 199 11.45 -0.39 -3.81
C ARG A 199 11.36 0.68 -2.72
N ALA A 200 11.37 0.29 -1.45
CA ALA A 200 11.31 1.23 -0.33
C ALA A 200 12.50 2.21 -0.33
N LYS A 201 13.71 1.73 -0.63
CA LYS A 201 14.89 2.60 -0.82
C LYS A 201 14.73 3.58 -1.99
N ALA A 202 14.17 3.13 -3.11
CA ALA A 202 13.91 4.00 -4.25
C ALA A 202 12.82 5.05 -3.95
N ILE A 203 11.78 4.68 -3.20
CA ILE A 203 10.76 5.62 -2.71
C ILE A 203 11.38 6.66 -1.78
N ARG A 204 12.29 6.25 -0.88
CA ARG A 204 13.02 7.18 -0.01
C ARG A 204 13.80 8.20 -0.84
N ALA A 205 14.58 7.74 -1.81
CA ALA A 205 15.34 8.63 -2.70
C ALA A 205 14.43 9.59 -3.48
N ALA A 206 13.27 9.11 -3.98
CA ALA A 206 12.30 9.96 -4.66
C ALA A 206 11.69 11.02 -3.73
N THR A 207 11.40 10.65 -2.47
CA THR A 207 10.89 11.58 -1.44
C THR A 207 11.93 12.66 -1.11
N GLU A 208 13.20 12.27 -0.96
CA GLU A 208 14.32 13.20 -0.72
C GLU A 208 14.53 14.15 -1.90
N ALA A 209 14.43 13.66 -3.14
CA ALA A 209 14.54 14.49 -4.34
C ALA A 209 13.42 15.53 -4.43
N VAL A 210 12.17 15.17 -4.09
CA VAL A 210 11.05 16.12 -4.05
C VAL A 210 11.31 17.23 -3.02
N ARG A 211 11.76 16.87 -1.82
CA ARG A 211 12.09 17.86 -0.77
C ARG A 211 13.20 18.81 -1.20
N ALA A 212 14.26 18.29 -1.81
CA ALA A 212 15.36 19.11 -2.32
C ALA A 212 14.89 20.08 -3.40
N ALA A 213 14.02 19.62 -4.32
CA ALA A 213 13.45 20.48 -5.37
C ALA A 213 12.49 21.55 -4.83
N GLU A 214 11.79 21.30 -3.72
CA GLU A 214 10.96 22.31 -3.05
C GLU A 214 11.82 23.34 -2.32
N ALA A 215 12.87 22.91 -1.62
CA ALA A 215 13.80 23.82 -0.92
C ALA A 215 14.48 24.79 -1.91
N ALA A 216 14.93 24.29 -3.06
CA ALA A 216 15.56 25.11 -4.10
C ALA A 216 14.62 26.12 -4.80
N LYS A 217 13.29 26.03 -4.59
CA LYS A 217 12.31 27.01 -5.10
C LYS A 217 12.00 28.11 -4.09
N THR A 218 12.34 27.90 -2.83
CA THR A 218 12.17 28.87 -1.75
C THR A 218 13.40 29.77 -1.53
N ASP A 219 14.54 29.41 -2.13
CA ASP A 219 15.77 30.21 -2.18
C ASP A 219 15.80 31.10 -3.44
#